data_AF-A0AAN9QC91-F1
#
_entry.id   AF-A0AAN9QC91-F1
#
_cell.length_a   1.000
_cell.length_b   1.000
_cell.length_c   1.000
_cell.angle_alpha   90.00
_cell.angle_beta   90.00
_cell.angle_gamma   90.00
#
_symmetry.space_group_name_H-M   'P 1'
#
loop_
_entity.id
_entity.type
_entity.pdbx_description
1 polymer ?
#
loop_
_entity_poly.entity_id
_entity_poly.type
_entity_poly.pdbx_seq_one_letter_code
_entity_poly.pdbx_strand_id
1 'polypeptide(L)'
;MSTRRSSTWPRGGLHVRGRKKRAKLCLAKNANNALKPSLQKKLRELQGTVPGSKGMEMHTLFQSIEKYILQLEAKVTILRCLSNFYGV
;
A
#
# COMPACT_ATOMS: atom_id res chain seq x y z
N MET A 1 -54.57 19.65 61.41
CA MET A 1 -54.23 18.23 61.63
C MET A 1 -54.10 17.56 60.28
N SER A 2 -52.97 16.91 60.02
CA SER A 2 -52.53 16.42 58.70
C SER A 2 -52.94 14.97 58.47
N THR A 3 -53.48 14.65 57.29
CA THR A 3 -53.57 13.28 56.77
C THR A 3 -53.13 13.20 55.31
N ARG A 4 -52.11 12.36 55.10
CA ARG A 4 -51.66 11.61 53.90
C ARG A 4 -52.26 11.95 52.54
N ARG A 5 -51.38 12.21 51.56
CA ARG A 5 -51.40 11.56 50.24
C ARG A 5 -49.99 11.26 49.75
N SER A 6 -49.70 9.99 49.56
CA SER A 6 -48.63 9.49 48.70
C SER A 6 -49.01 9.70 47.24
N SER A 7 -48.08 10.14 46.39
CA SER A 7 -47.69 9.43 45.16
C SER A 7 -46.82 10.30 44.22
N THR A 8 -45.89 9.59 43.56
CA THR A 8 -45.40 9.77 42.17
C THR A 8 -44.28 10.77 41.82
N TRP A 9 -43.21 10.15 41.28
CA TRP A 9 -41.92 10.52 40.69
C TRP A 9 -41.78 11.80 39.84
N PRO A 10 -40.53 12.30 39.71
CA PRO A 10 -40.04 12.88 38.45
C PRO A 10 -38.95 11.99 37.82
N ARG A 11 -39.28 11.30 36.72
CA ARG A 11 -38.30 10.91 35.70
C ARG A 11 -37.91 12.18 34.94
N GLY A 12 -36.63 12.52 34.89
CA GLY A 12 -36.21 13.72 34.17
C GLY A 12 -34.72 14.03 34.26
N GLY A 13 -33.87 13.06 33.93
CA GLY A 13 -32.43 13.28 33.80
C GLY A 13 -31.99 13.25 32.34
N LEU A 14 -32.20 14.34 31.61
CA LEU A 14 -31.57 14.60 30.31
C LEU A 14 -30.05 14.76 30.50
N HIS A 15 -29.32 13.65 30.54
CA HIS A 15 -27.86 13.68 30.40
C HIS A 15 -27.49 13.63 28.91
N VAL A 16 -27.57 14.78 28.24
CA VAL A 16 -26.95 14.95 26.91
C VAL A 16 -25.44 15.09 27.14
N ARG A 17 -24.74 13.96 27.23
CA ARG A 17 -23.27 13.93 27.30
C ARG A 17 -22.75 14.31 25.91
N GLY A 18 -22.55 15.61 25.69
CA GLY A 18 -21.97 16.17 24.48
C GLY A 18 -20.62 15.54 24.15
N ARG A 19 -20.63 14.54 23.27
CA ARG A 19 -19.43 13.90 22.75
C ARG A 19 -18.83 14.86 21.72
N LYS A 20 -17.92 15.76 22.14
CA LYS A 20 -17.08 16.53 21.21
C LYS A 20 -16.29 15.53 20.36
N LYS A 21 -16.81 15.19 19.17
CA LYS A 21 -16.07 14.48 18.14
C LYS A 21 -14.94 15.43 17.71
N ARG A 22 -13.71 15.14 18.15
CA ARG A 22 -12.52 15.79 17.59
C ARG A 22 -12.55 15.50 16.10
N ALA A 23 -12.76 16.53 15.29
CA ALA A 23 -12.55 16.44 13.86
C ALA A 23 -11.12 15.94 13.66
N LYS A 24 -10.96 14.74 13.08
CA LYS A 24 -9.66 14.31 12.58
C LYS A 24 -9.36 15.27 11.44
N LEU A 25 -8.57 16.31 11.72
CA LEU A 25 -7.96 17.14 10.70
C LEU A 25 -7.15 16.18 9.84
N CYS A 26 -7.66 15.91 8.63
CA CYS A 26 -6.89 15.24 7.60
C CYS A 26 -5.66 16.13 7.37
N LEU A 27 -4.51 15.67 7.84
CA LEU A 27 -3.21 16.21 7.47
C LEU A 27 -3.06 16.01 5.96
N ALA A 28 -3.52 16.99 5.19
CA ALA A 28 -3.15 17.18 3.79
C ALA A 28 -1.68 17.60 3.77
N LYS A 29 -0.77 16.64 4.01
CA LYS A 29 0.66 16.86 3.92
C LYS A 29 1.13 16.32 2.59
N ASN A 30 1.28 17.26 1.65
CA ASN A 30 2.16 17.23 0.48
C ASN A 30 1.65 16.45 -0.75
N ALA A 31 0.79 17.13 -1.51
CA ALA A 31 0.38 16.76 -2.86
C ALA A 31 1.43 17.11 -3.94
N ASN A 32 2.74 16.88 -3.68
CA ASN A 32 3.77 17.14 -4.70
C ASN A 32 4.42 15.87 -5.28
N ASN A 33 4.09 14.68 -4.76
CA ASN A 33 4.60 13.40 -5.27
C ASN A 33 3.49 12.44 -5.72
N ALA A 34 2.40 12.97 -6.29
CA ALA A 34 1.36 12.17 -6.92
C ALA A 34 1.81 11.62 -8.28
N LEU A 35 2.98 10.97 -8.32
CA LEU A 35 3.22 9.93 -9.31
C LEU A 35 2.08 8.93 -9.13
N LYS A 36 1.21 8.84 -10.14
CA LYS A 36 -0.02 8.05 -10.14
C LYS A 36 0.24 6.74 -9.36
N PRO A 37 -0.54 6.41 -8.32
CA PRO A 37 -0.27 5.25 -7.46
C PRO A 37 -0.08 3.93 -8.24
N SER A 38 -0.60 3.87 -9.47
CA SER A 38 -0.36 2.79 -10.42
C SER A 38 1.09 2.63 -10.88
N LEU A 39 1.83 3.71 -11.12
CA LEU A 39 3.20 3.66 -11.65
C LEU A 39 4.17 3.19 -10.57
N GLN A 40 4.04 3.72 -9.35
CA GLN A 40 4.84 3.27 -8.21
C GLN A 40 4.54 1.81 -7.84
N LYS A 41 3.30 1.35 -8.01
CA LYS A 41 2.93 -0.07 -7.83
C LYS A 41 3.65 -0.96 -8.86
N LYS A 42 3.59 -0.60 -10.14
CA LYS A 42 4.30 -1.32 -11.22
C LYS A 42 5.82 -1.35 -11.00
N LEU A 43 6.42 -0.27 -10.53
CA LEU A 43 7.85 -0.24 -10.23
C LEU A 43 8.22 -1.15 -9.04
N ARG A 44 7.35 -1.24 -8.02
CA ARG A 44 7.54 -2.20 -6.92
C ARG A 44 7.40 -3.64 -7.37
N GLU A 45 6.44 -3.92 -8.24
CA GLU A 45 6.29 -5.25 -8.85
C GLU A 45 7.55 -5.61 -9.65
N LEU A 46 8.08 -4.67 -10.43
CA LEU A 46 9.30 -4.84 -11.21
C LEU A 46 10.54 -5.12 -10.34
N GLN A 47 10.67 -4.45 -9.19
CA GLN A 47 11.69 -4.75 -8.18
C GLN A 47 11.55 -6.16 -7.58
N GLY A 48 10.34 -6.75 -7.60
CA GLY A 48 10.13 -8.13 -7.17
C GLY A 48 10.64 -9.15 -8.18
N THR A 49 10.58 -8.82 -9.48
CA THR A 49 10.91 -9.74 -10.58
C THR A 49 12.41 -9.88 -10.79
N VAL A 50 13.18 -8.81 -10.59
CA VAL A 50 14.63 -8.83 -10.81
C VAL A 50 15.35 -9.27 -9.53
N PRO A 51 16.10 -10.39 -9.57
CA PRO A 51 16.83 -10.88 -8.40
C PRO A 51 17.86 -9.84 -7.93
N GLY A 52 17.94 -9.62 -6.61
CA GLY A 52 18.87 -8.67 -6.00
C GLY A 52 18.47 -7.20 -6.11
N SER A 53 17.34 -6.86 -6.74
CA SER A 53 16.94 -5.47 -6.97
C SER A 53 16.16 -4.81 -5.82
N LYS A 54 15.89 -5.56 -4.74
CA LYS A 54 15.13 -5.08 -3.59
C LYS A 54 15.90 -3.99 -2.84
N GLY A 55 15.34 -2.78 -2.80
CA GLY A 55 15.95 -1.63 -2.12
C GLY A 55 16.93 -0.83 -2.96
N MET A 56 17.12 -1.16 -4.24
CA MET A 56 17.94 -0.35 -5.16
C MET A 56 17.24 0.97 -5.52
N GLU A 57 18.04 2.01 -5.72
CA GLU A 57 17.57 3.30 -6.22
C GLU A 57 17.03 3.15 -7.66
N MET A 58 15.96 3.88 -8.01
CA MET A 58 15.29 3.80 -9.31
C MET A 58 16.25 3.91 -10.51
N HIS A 59 17.22 4.83 -10.46
CA HIS A 59 18.19 4.98 -11.54
C HIS A 59 19.05 3.73 -11.74
N THR A 60 19.49 3.11 -10.64
CA THR A 60 20.27 1.87 -10.68
C THR A 60 19.43 0.64 -10.99
N LEU A 61 18.13 0.67 -10.68
CA LEU A 61 17.18 -0.40 -10.95
C LEU A 61 17.05 -0.65 -12.45
N PHE A 62 16.87 0.40 -13.25
CA PHE A 62 16.74 0.26 -14.71
C PHE A 62 17.99 -0.32 -15.37
N GLN A 63 19.18 0.12 -14.94
CA GLN A 63 20.44 -0.46 -15.41
C GLN A 63 20.60 -1.93 -15.00
N SER A 64 20.14 -2.28 -13.80
CA SER A 64 20.13 -3.68 -13.33
C SER A 64 19.17 -4.54 -14.15
N ILE A 65 17.97 -4.02 -14.46
CA ILE A 65 16.98 -4.67 -15.33
C ILE A 65 17.56 -4.92 -16.72
N GLU A 66 18.18 -3.90 -17.34
CA GLU A 66 18.80 -4.02 -18.66
C GLU A 66 19.84 -5.14 -18.69
N LYS A 67 20.77 -5.15 -17.72
CA LYS A 67 21.77 -6.22 -17.58
C LYS A 67 21.12 -7.59 -17.41
N TYR A 68 20.05 -7.67 -16.63
CA TYR A 68 19.34 -8.92 -16.39
C TYR A 68 18.65 -9.46 -17.65
N ILE A 69 18.05 -8.58 -18.46
CA ILE A 69 17.45 -8.95 -19.75
C ILE A 69 18.52 -9.52 -20.68
N LEU A 70 19.64 -8.83 -20.84
CA LEU A 70 20.75 -9.28 -21.69
C LEU A 70 21.30 -10.65 -21.25
N GLN A 71 21.41 -10.87 -19.94
CA GLN A 71 21.82 -12.17 -19.40
C GLN A 71 20.82 -13.28 -19.71
N LEU A 72 19.52 -13.00 -19.62
CA LEU A 72 18.47 -13.96 -19.97
C LEU A 72 18.51 -14.29 -21.46
N GLU A 73 18.66 -13.30 -22.34
CA GLU A 73 18.77 -13.49 -23.79
C GLU A 73 19.98 -14.36 -24.15
N ALA A 74 21.14 -14.11 -23.53
CA ALA A 74 22.33 -14.92 -23.72
C ALA A 74 22.08 -16.38 -23.28
N LYS A 75 21.47 -16.60 -22.11
CA LYS A 75 21.12 -17.95 -21.62
C LYS A 75 20.15 -18.66 -22.57
N VAL A 76 19.11 -17.98 -23.04
CA VAL A 76 18.14 -18.53 -24.00
C VAL A 76 18.83 -18.89 -25.32
N THR A 77 19.75 -18.05 -25.79
CA THR A 77 20.51 -18.31 -27.02
C THR A 77 21.37 -19.57 -26.86
N ILE A 78 22.09 -19.70 -25.76
CA ILE A 78 22.89 -20.90 -25.46
C ILE A 78 21.98 -22.13 -25.41
N LEU A 79 20.85 -22.06 -24.70
CA LEU A 79 19.91 -23.17 -24.60
C LEU A 79 19.35 -23.58 -25.97
N ARG A 80 19.04 -22.61 -26.85
CA ARG A 80 18.64 -22.89 -28.23
C ARG A 80 19.74 -23.56 -29.04
N CYS A 81 20.98 -23.08 -28.94
CA CYS A 81 22.13 -23.72 -29.59
C CYS A 81 22.31 -25.16 -29.12
N LEU A 82 22.18 -25.42 -27.82
CA LEU A 82 22.26 -26.76 -27.26
C LEU A 82 21.08 -27.63 -27.72
N SER A 83 19.84 -27.12 -27.70
CA SER A 83 18.67 -27.83 -28.22
C SER A 83 18.86 -28.25 -29.67
N ASN A 84 19.31 -27.32 -30.51
CA ASN A 84 19.61 -27.58 -31.91
C ASN A 84 20.73 -28.61 -32.09
N PHE A 85 21.73 -28.61 -31.21
CA PHE A 85 22.83 -29.58 -31.25
C PHE A 85 22.39 -30.99 -30.86
N TYR A 86 21.52 -31.10 -29.85
CA TYR A 86 21.03 -32.39 -29.35
C TYR A 86 19.72 -32.87 -30.02
N GLY A 87 19.13 -32.08 -30.91
CA GLY A 87 17.93 -32.43 -31.68
C GLY A 87 16.65 -32.55 -30.84
N VAL A 88 16.60 -31.86 -29.68
CA VAL A 88 15.41 -31.76 -28.81
C VAL A 88 14.59 -30.53 -29.19
#